data_AF-A0A9W7TX44-F1
#
_entry.id   AF-A0A9W7TX44-F1
#
_cell.length_a   1.000
_cell.length_b   1.000
_cell.length_c   1.000
_cell.angle_alpha   90.00
_cell.angle_beta   90.00
_cell.angle_gamma   90.00
#
_symmetry.space_group_name_H-M   'P 1'
#
loop_
_entity.id
_entity.type
_entity.pdbx_description
1 polymer ?
#
loop_
_entity_poly.entity_id
_entity_poly.type
_entity_poly.pdbx_seq_one_letter_code
_entity_poly.pdbx_strand_id
1 'polypeptide(L)'
;AAVALVQGASRGLGIEFCRYLLLNKAPAAVIATCRNPDGAEHLAALAAQHPGRMTLLKLDVNREEDIKNAAESVKSDFGKVDLLMNCSAMLHPSGKGETSLRDVSAQGIISTLTTNTVGPLVMVKYFASLLQMGTGAFGQQPQEKAKQHSGIIVNMTARVGSIGDNALGGWYSYRMSKTALNMATRNLSIELGRGRGKIVCVPASWNCKYGSVLAISPKCSQGQAVQHRVLCTIPNECNRQLKHWQNREAYAWDGTEIPW
;
A
#
# COMPACT_ATOMS: atom_id res chain seq x y z
N ALA A 1 -6.38 -12.40 -15.20
CA ALA A 1 -6.35 -10.95 -14.88
C ALA A 1 -5.17 -10.64 -13.95
N ALA A 2 -4.81 -9.37 -13.80
CA ALA A 2 -3.96 -8.93 -12.69
C ALA A 2 -4.73 -9.03 -11.37
N VAL A 3 -4.04 -9.24 -10.25
CA VAL A 3 -4.67 -9.38 -8.93
C VAL A 3 -4.13 -8.30 -7.98
N ALA A 4 -5.02 -7.46 -7.45
CA ALA A 4 -4.68 -6.44 -6.47
C ALA A 4 -5.37 -6.72 -5.14
N LEU A 5 -4.62 -6.80 -4.06
CA LEU A 5 -5.15 -6.89 -2.71
C LEU A 5 -5.01 -5.53 -2.01
N VAL A 6 -6.14 -4.99 -1.54
CA VAL A 6 -6.20 -3.77 -0.74
C VAL A 6 -6.62 -4.14 0.68
N GLN A 7 -5.65 -4.05 1.59
CA GLN A 7 -5.84 -4.32 3.02
C GLN A 7 -6.37 -3.09 3.73
N GLY A 8 -7.48 -3.24 4.47
CA GLY A 8 -8.11 -2.12 5.18
C GLY A 8 -9.00 -1.27 4.27
N ALA A 9 -9.88 -1.92 3.50
CA ALA A 9 -10.67 -1.30 2.44
C ALA A 9 -12.06 -0.81 2.86
N SER A 10 -12.48 -0.94 4.13
CA SER A 10 -13.87 -0.62 4.51
C SER A 10 -14.23 0.87 4.43
N ARG A 11 -13.24 1.77 4.47
CA ARG A 11 -13.43 3.23 4.45
C ARG A 11 -12.15 3.96 4.06
N GLY A 12 -12.25 5.28 3.90
CA GLY A 12 -11.11 6.15 3.67
C GLY A 12 -10.35 5.80 2.39
N LEU A 13 -9.02 5.84 2.43
CA LEU A 13 -8.20 5.60 1.24
C LEU A 13 -8.34 4.19 0.67
N GLY A 14 -8.57 3.18 1.50
CA GLY A 14 -8.67 1.80 1.04
C GLY A 14 -9.82 1.58 0.05
N ILE A 15 -11.03 2.09 0.34
CA ILE A 15 -12.16 1.97 -0.57
C ILE A 15 -11.95 2.77 -1.87
N GLU A 16 -11.30 3.93 -1.77
CA GLU A 16 -10.97 4.74 -2.96
C GLU A 16 -9.97 4.04 -3.87
N PHE A 17 -8.98 3.34 -3.31
CA PHE A 17 -8.07 2.52 -4.11
C PHE A 17 -8.81 1.36 -4.79
N CYS A 18 -9.72 0.69 -4.10
CA CYS A 18 -10.57 -0.33 -4.73
C CYS A 18 -11.36 0.24 -5.91
N ARG A 19 -12.04 1.38 -5.73
CA ARG A 19 -12.80 2.04 -6.79
C ARG A 19 -11.91 2.40 -7.98
N TYR A 20 -10.75 2.99 -7.72
CA TYR A 20 -9.79 3.35 -8.77
C TYR A 20 -9.31 2.13 -9.57
N LEU A 21 -8.96 1.03 -8.89
CA LEU A 21 -8.51 -0.21 -9.52
C LEU A 21 -9.61 -0.87 -10.38
N LEU A 22 -10.88 -0.77 -9.96
CA LEU A 22 -12.01 -1.31 -10.70
C LEU A 22 -12.35 -0.50 -11.96
N LEU A 23 -12.24 0.84 -11.89
CA LEU A 23 -12.49 1.77 -13.00
C LEU A 23 -11.39 1.81 -14.06
N ASN A 24 -10.19 1.31 -13.75
CA ASN A 24 -9.08 1.30 -14.70
C ASN A 24 -9.38 0.42 -15.93
N LYS A 25 -8.90 0.88 -17.11
CA LYS A 25 -9.10 0.20 -18.40
C LYS A 25 -8.50 -1.21 -18.48
N ALA A 26 -7.42 -1.47 -17.73
CA ALA A 26 -6.85 -2.79 -17.62
C ALA A 26 -7.61 -3.60 -16.55
N PRO A 27 -8.24 -4.74 -16.89
CA PRO A 27 -9.03 -5.50 -15.94
C PRO A 27 -8.14 -6.16 -14.88
N ALA A 28 -8.22 -5.66 -13.65
CA ALA A 28 -7.71 -6.32 -12.45
C ALA A 28 -8.87 -6.92 -11.64
N ALA A 29 -8.61 -8.08 -11.02
CA ALA A 29 -9.40 -8.58 -9.91
C ALA A 29 -8.94 -7.87 -8.63
N VAL A 30 -9.89 -7.38 -7.85
CA VAL A 30 -9.65 -6.60 -6.64
C VAL A 30 -10.10 -7.39 -5.42
N ILE A 31 -9.18 -7.68 -4.52
CA ILE A 31 -9.43 -8.34 -3.25
C ILE A 31 -9.43 -7.25 -2.19
N ALA A 32 -10.58 -6.95 -1.62
CA ALA A 32 -10.75 -5.91 -0.61
C ALA A 32 -10.93 -6.57 0.76
N THR A 33 -10.05 -6.25 1.70
CA THR A 33 -10.13 -6.83 3.05
C THR A 33 -10.65 -5.85 4.09
N CYS A 34 -11.47 -6.34 5.01
CA CYS A 34 -11.94 -5.57 6.16
C CYS A 34 -12.29 -6.46 7.35
N ARG A 35 -12.41 -5.87 8.54
CA ARG A 35 -12.68 -6.63 9.78
C ARG A 35 -14.09 -7.23 9.85
N ASN A 36 -15.07 -6.55 9.26
CA ASN A 36 -16.47 -6.97 9.26
C ASN A 36 -17.08 -6.77 7.86
N PRO A 37 -16.94 -7.75 6.95
CA PRO A 37 -17.52 -7.68 5.60
C PRO A 37 -19.03 -7.48 5.60
N ASP A 38 -19.75 -8.15 6.52
CA ASP A 38 -21.22 -8.12 6.59
C ASP A 38 -21.75 -6.72 6.94
N GLY A 39 -20.96 -5.92 7.67
CA GLY A 39 -21.28 -4.54 8.02
C GLY A 39 -20.65 -3.49 7.09
N ALA A 40 -20.00 -3.89 6.00
CA ALA A 40 -19.30 -2.97 5.10
C ALA A 40 -20.15 -2.60 3.87
N GLU A 41 -21.27 -1.91 4.10
CA GLU A 41 -22.27 -1.58 3.06
C GLU A 41 -21.66 -0.92 1.82
N HIS A 42 -20.75 0.04 1.99
CA HIS A 42 -20.10 0.71 0.85
C HIS A 42 -19.23 -0.26 0.02
N LEU A 43 -18.58 -1.22 0.66
CA LEU A 43 -17.79 -2.24 -0.02
C LEU A 43 -18.69 -3.25 -0.74
N ALA A 44 -19.79 -3.66 -0.11
CA ALA A 44 -20.78 -4.53 -0.73
C ALA A 44 -21.42 -3.87 -1.96
N ALA A 45 -21.79 -2.60 -1.86
CA ALA A 45 -22.31 -1.81 -2.98
C ALA A 45 -21.28 -1.69 -4.12
N LEU A 46 -20.01 -1.44 -3.80
CA LEU A 46 -18.94 -1.39 -4.81
C LEU A 46 -18.72 -2.75 -5.49
N ALA A 47 -18.77 -3.85 -4.74
CA ALA A 47 -18.65 -5.20 -5.29
C ALA A 47 -19.83 -5.54 -6.21
N ALA A 48 -21.06 -5.15 -5.84
CA ALA A 48 -22.26 -5.36 -6.64
C ALA A 48 -22.22 -4.61 -7.99
N GLN A 49 -21.57 -3.44 -8.05
CA GLN A 49 -21.35 -2.70 -9.30
C GLN A 49 -20.30 -3.34 -10.22
N HIS A 50 -19.47 -4.25 -9.70
CA HIS A 50 -18.37 -4.89 -10.43
C HIS A 50 -18.37 -6.42 -10.24
N PRO A 51 -19.44 -7.13 -10.66
CA PRO A 51 -19.59 -8.55 -10.43
C PRO A 51 -18.43 -9.35 -11.04
N GLY A 52 -17.93 -10.34 -10.29
CA GLY A 52 -16.81 -11.19 -10.70
C GLY A 52 -15.43 -10.51 -10.72
N ARG A 53 -15.34 -9.21 -10.41
CA ARG A 53 -14.07 -8.47 -10.35
C ARG A 53 -13.65 -8.08 -8.95
N MET A 54 -14.54 -8.19 -7.96
CA MET A 54 -14.26 -7.82 -6.58
C MET A 54 -14.58 -8.96 -5.62
N THR A 55 -13.62 -9.29 -4.76
CA THR A 55 -13.78 -10.29 -3.69
C THR A 55 -13.59 -9.61 -2.34
N LEU A 56 -14.55 -9.82 -1.44
CA LEU A 56 -14.48 -9.32 -0.06
C LEU A 56 -13.94 -10.41 0.85
N LEU A 57 -12.90 -10.10 1.62
CA LEU A 57 -12.34 -11.02 2.61
C LEU A 57 -12.34 -10.41 4.00
N LYS A 58 -12.72 -11.23 5.00
CA LYS A 58 -12.57 -10.86 6.40
C LYS A 58 -11.09 -10.93 6.79
N LEU A 59 -10.56 -9.83 7.33
CA LEU A 59 -9.19 -9.77 7.82
C LEU A 59 -9.06 -8.69 8.91
N ASP A 60 -8.68 -9.08 10.12
CA ASP A 60 -8.09 -8.18 11.10
C ASP A 60 -6.56 -8.28 11.07
N VAL A 61 -5.92 -7.16 10.75
CA VAL A 61 -4.47 -7.02 10.64
C VAL A 61 -3.75 -7.20 11.99
N ASN A 62 -4.46 -7.09 13.10
CA ASN A 62 -3.93 -7.39 14.43
C ASN A 62 -3.99 -8.88 14.79
N ARG A 63 -4.56 -9.73 13.92
CA ARG A 63 -4.68 -11.19 14.12
C ARG A 63 -3.92 -11.93 13.03
N GLU A 64 -2.76 -12.46 13.37
CA GLU A 64 -1.91 -13.18 12.40
C GLU A 64 -2.63 -14.37 11.74
N GLU A 65 -3.49 -15.06 12.48
CA GLU A 65 -4.31 -16.16 11.95
C GLU A 65 -5.29 -15.69 10.86
N ASP A 66 -5.90 -14.51 10.99
CA ASP A 66 -6.75 -13.93 9.95
C ASP A 66 -5.94 -13.64 8.68
N ILE A 67 -4.70 -13.15 8.82
CA ILE A 67 -3.78 -12.87 7.72
C ILE A 67 -3.39 -14.16 6.99
N LYS A 68 -3.02 -15.19 7.75
CA LYS A 68 -2.66 -16.51 7.21
C LYS A 68 -3.81 -17.12 6.42
N ASN A 69 -5.00 -17.17 7.02
CA ASN A 69 -6.19 -17.72 6.36
C ASN A 69 -6.55 -16.95 5.08
N ALA A 70 -6.45 -15.63 5.11
CA ALA A 70 -6.66 -14.83 3.90
C ALA A 70 -5.61 -15.14 2.80
N ALA A 71 -4.34 -15.31 3.16
CA ALA A 71 -3.32 -15.70 2.19
C ALA A 71 -3.58 -17.08 1.57
N GLU A 72 -4.07 -18.05 2.37
CA GLU A 72 -4.45 -19.38 1.89
C GLU A 72 -5.66 -19.31 0.95
N SER A 73 -6.71 -18.54 1.28
CA SER A 73 -7.85 -18.33 0.38
C SER A 73 -7.42 -17.66 -0.93
N VAL A 74 -6.61 -16.60 -0.86
CA VAL A 74 -6.12 -15.90 -2.06
C VAL A 74 -5.24 -16.83 -2.92
N LYS A 75 -4.44 -17.69 -2.30
CA LYS A 75 -3.66 -18.70 -3.01
C LYS A 75 -4.56 -19.70 -3.74
N SER A 76 -5.61 -20.20 -3.09
CA SER A 76 -6.57 -21.13 -3.67
C SER A 76 -7.30 -20.51 -4.87
N ASP A 77 -7.80 -19.30 -4.71
CA ASP A 77 -8.73 -18.70 -5.67
C ASP A 77 -8.02 -18.00 -6.84
N PHE A 78 -6.82 -17.45 -6.59
CA PHE A 78 -6.10 -16.61 -7.55
C PHE A 78 -4.69 -17.09 -7.89
N GLY A 79 -4.04 -17.85 -7.00
CA GLY A 79 -2.68 -18.38 -7.18
C GLY A 79 -1.54 -17.34 -7.13
N LYS A 80 -1.84 -16.05 -7.14
CA LYS A 80 -0.86 -14.96 -7.18
C LYS A 80 -1.43 -13.63 -6.69
N VAL A 81 -0.55 -12.67 -6.45
CA VAL A 81 -0.87 -11.25 -6.23
C VAL A 81 0.10 -10.39 -7.04
N ASP A 82 -0.39 -9.37 -7.74
CA ASP A 82 0.45 -8.42 -8.49
C ASP A 82 0.66 -7.12 -7.70
N LEU A 83 -0.29 -6.74 -6.85
CA LEU A 83 -0.25 -5.54 -6.01
C LEU A 83 -0.80 -5.85 -4.61
N LEU A 84 -0.03 -5.53 -3.57
CA LEU A 84 -0.46 -5.54 -2.18
C LEU A 84 -0.42 -4.12 -1.63
N MET A 85 -1.56 -3.59 -1.19
CA MET A 85 -1.64 -2.27 -0.55
C MET A 85 -2.04 -2.43 0.91
N ASN A 86 -1.15 -2.05 1.83
CA ASN A 86 -1.43 -2.00 3.27
C ASN A 86 -1.95 -0.61 3.63
N CYS A 87 -3.27 -0.45 3.72
CA CYS A 87 -3.93 0.84 3.92
C CYS A 87 -4.47 1.06 5.34
N SER A 88 -4.60 0.02 6.16
CA SER A 88 -5.07 0.21 7.52
C SER A 88 -4.11 1.05 8.36
N ALA A 89 -4.67 1.96 9.14
CA ALA A 89 -3.93 2.76 10.09
C ALA A 89 -4.82 3.22 11.24
N MET A 90 -4.22 3.41 12.40
CA MET A 90 -4.82 3.98 13.60
C MET A 90 -3.93 5.10 14.10
N LEU A 91 -4.52 6.27 14.41
CA LEU A 91 -3.77 7.38 15.01
C LEU A 91 -3.34 7.02 16.45
N HIS A 92 -4.31 6.58 17.25
CA HIS A 92 -4.16 6.09 18.61
C HIS A 92 -5.47 5.36 19.00
N PRO A 93 -5.49 4.40 19.94
CA PRO A 93 -6.72 3.71 20.35
C PRO A 93 -7.85 4.63 20.84
N SER A 94 -7.50 5.77 21.45
CA SER A 94 -8.48 6.80 21.87
C SER A 94 -9.07 7.61 20.71
N GLY A 95 -8.56 7.43 19.48
CA GLY A 95 -8.92 8.23 18.31
C GLY A 95 -8.26 9.61 18.25
N LYS A 96 -7.51 10.02 19.29
CA LYS A 96 -6.80 11.30 19.37
C LYS A 96 -5.31 11.05 19.56
N GLY A 97 -4.47 11.73 18.77
CA GLY A 97 -3.01 11.64 18.93
C GLY A 97 -2.54 12.35 20.20
N GLU A 98 -1.44 11.88 20.77
CA GLU A 98 -0.83 12.43 21.98
C GLU A 98 -0.25 13.82 21.70
N THR A 99 -0.75 14.89 22.33
CA THR A 99 -0.20 16.25 22.11
C THR A 99 0.82 16.65 23.17
N SER A 100 0.96 15.86 24.23
CA SER A 100 1.93 16.06 25.29
C SER A 100 2.45 14.73 25.86
N LEU A 101 3.60 14.73 26.52
CA LEU A 101 4.22 13.51 27.07
C LEU A 101 3.32 12.80 28.10
N ARG A 102 2.51 13.56 28.85
CA ARG A 102 1.53 13.03 29.82
C ARG A 102 0.41 12.20 29.18
N ASP A 103 0.15 12.39 27.88
CA ASP A 103 -0.89 11.65 27.16
C ASP A 103 -0.38 10.28 26.67
N VAL A 104 0.94 10.03 26.80
CA VAL A 104 1.57 8.80 26.33
C VAL A 104 1.23 7.64 27.25
N SER A 105 0.74 6.55 26.66
CA SER A 105 0.54 5.28 27.35
C SER A 105 1.26 4.15 26.62
N ALA A 106 1.83 3.22 27.39
CA ALA A 106 2.52 2.06 26.83
C ALA A 106 1.56 1.23 25.94
N GLN A 107 0.34 1.00 26.40
CA GLN A 107 -0.67 0.25 25.62
C GLN A 107 -1.12 1.00 24.36
N GLY A 108 -1.19 2.33 24.40
CA GLY A 108 -1.43 3.16 23.22
C GLY A 108 -0.34 2.99 22.17
N ILE A 109 0.92 3.08 22.58
CA ILE A 109 2.08 2.87 21.70
C ILE A 109 2.07 1.45 21.10
N ILE A 110 1.91 0.42 21.94
CA ILE A 110 1.90 -0.98 21.50
C ILE A 110 0.79 -1.21 20.49
N SER A 111 -0.45 -0.78 20.80
CA SER A 111 -1.60 -0.96 19.91
C SER A 111 -1.40 -0.28 18.55
N THR A 112 -0.91 0.96 18.55
CA THR A 112 -0.65 1.71 17.31
C THR A 112 0.46 1.06 16.48
N LEU A 113 1.55 0.58 17.12
CA LEU A 113 2.62 -0.18 16.43
C LEU A 113 2.11 -1.51 15.87
N THR A 114 1.29 -2.24 16.62
CA THR A 114 0.71 -3.51 16.18
C THR A 114 -0.09 -3.32 14.89
N THR A 115 -1.00 -2.34 14.87
CA THR A 115 -1.83 -2.07 13.69
C THR A 115 -1.05 -1.46 12.52
N ASN A 116 -0.21 -0.46 12.78
CA ASN A 116 0.39 0.34 11.70
C ASN A 116 1.70 -0.23 11.16
N THR A 117 2.37 -1.12 11.91
CA THR A 117 3.71 -1.62 11.58
C THR A 117 3.76 -3.14 11.54
N VAL A 118 3.43 -3.79 12.66
CA VAL A 118 3.55 -5.26 12.78
C VAL A 118 2.62 -5.94 11.79
N GLY A 119 1.36 -5.53 11.78
CA GLY A 119 0.35 -6.07 10.87
C GLY A 119 0.74 -5.98 9.39
N PRO A 120 1.08 -4.81 8.82
CA PRO A 120 1.59 -4.70 7.45
C PRO A 120 2.83 -5.55 7.15
N LEU A 121 3.75 -5.69 8.11
CA LEU A 121 4.92 -6.57 7.95
C LEU A 121 4.52 -8.04 7.89
N VAL A 122 3.62 -8.47 8.78
CA VAL A 122 3.07 -9.84 8.80
C VAL A 122 2.24 -10.13 7.55
N MET A 123 1.48 -9.16 7.04
CA MET A 123 0.85 -9.26 5.72
C MET A 123 1.88 -9.62 4.65
N VAL A 124 3.01 -8.91 4.59
CA VAL A 124 4.06 -9.22 3.61
C VAL A 124 4.66 -10.61 3.83
N LYS A 125 4.88 -11.04 5.08
CA LYS A 125 5.35 -12.41 5.40
C LYS A 125 4.50 -13.49 4.73
N TYR A 126 3.17 -13.40 4.79
CA TYR A 126 2.28 -14.43 4.23
C TYR A 126 2.00 -14.26 2.73
N PHE A 127 2.10 -13.03 2.20
CA PHE A 127 1.79 -12.74 0.80
C PHE A 127 3.02 -12.67 -0.13
N ALA A 128 4.24 -12.68 0.40
CA ALA A 128 5.46 -12.56 -0.40
C ALA A 128 5.59 -13.64 -1.49
N SER A 129 5.26 -14.89 -1.19
CA SER A 129 5.31 -15.98 -2.17
C SER A 129 4.29 -15.78 -3.31
N LEU A 130 3.10 -15.28 -3.00
CA LEU A 130 2.07 -14.94 -4.00
C LEU A 130 2.50 -13.76 -4.88
N LEU A 131 3.20 -12.77 -4.29
CA LEU A 131 3.78 -11.65 -5.03
C LEU A 131 4.94 -12.07 -5.94
N GLN A 132 5.70 -13.10 -5.57
CA GLN A 132 6.73 -13.70 -6.42
C GLN A 132 6.13 -14.43 -7.63
N MET A 133 4.93 -14.99 -7.49
CA MET A 133 4.14 -15.58 -8.59
C MET A 133 3.37 -14.53 -9.40
N GLY A 134 3.44 -13.26 -8.99
CA GLY A 134 2.84 -12.14 -9.69
C GLY A 134 3.39 -11.97 -11.11
N THR A 135 2.59 -11.32 -11.95
CA THR A 135 2.88 -11.10 -13.36
C THR A 135 3.46 -9.72 -13.66
N GLY A 136 3.73 -8.89 -12.65
CA GLY A 136 4.26 -7.53 -12.84
C GLY A 136 3.30 -6.62 -13.58
N ALA A 137 1.99 -6.84 -13.44
CA ALA A 137 0.99 -6.12 -14.22
C ALA A 137 0.75 -4.66 -13.77
N PHE A 138 1.22 -4.30 -12.57
CA PHE A 138 1.15 -2.94 -12.04
C PHE A 138 2.50 -2.23 -12.14
N GLY A 139 2.48 -0.91 -12.24
CA GLY A 139 3.68 -0.09 -12.50
C GLY A 139 4.03 -0.07 -13.99
N GLN A 140 4.85 0.89 -14.43
CA GLN A 140 5.31 0.90 -15.81
C GLN A 140 6.53 -0.02 -15.95
N GLN A 141 6.42 -1.00 -16.84
CA GLN A 141 7.52 -1.85 -17.26
C GLN A 141 7.80 -1.63 -18.75
N PRO A 142 9.07 -1.49 -19.18
CA PRO A 142 9.41 -1.40 -20.60
C PRO A 142 8.96 -2.66 -21.34
N GLN A 143 8.22 -2.53 -22.44
CA GLN A 143 7.75 -3.68 -23.22
C GLN A 143 8.88 -4.53 -23.81
N GLU A 144 10.03 -3.92 -24.09
CA GLU A 144 11.17 -4.57 -24.75
C GLU A 144 12.14 -5.29 -23.80
N LYS A 145 11.95 -5.18 -22.47
CA LYS A 145 12.80 -5.87 -21.49
C LYS A 145 12.00 -6.98 -20.81
N ALA A 146 12.71 -8.04 -20.40
CA ALA A 146 12.14 -9.03 -19.50
C ALA A 146 11.54 -8.33 -18.27
N LYS A 147 10.38 -8.83 -17.81
CA LYS A 147 9.63 -8.24 -16.70
C LYS A 147 10.55 -7.96 -15.52
N GLN A 148 10.52 -6.72 -15.05
CA GLN A 148 11.50 -6.18 -14.12
C GLN A 148 11.17 -6.50 -12.65
N HIS A 149 9.90 -6.76 -12.37
CA HIS A 149 9.40 -7.21 -11.08
C HIS A 149 8.16 -8.09 -11.27
N SER A 150 7.90 -8.96 -10.29
CA SER A 150 6.71 -9.83 -10.25
C SER A 150 5.53 -9.16 -9.55
N GLY A 151 5.77 -8.26 -8.59
CA GLY A 151 4.72 -7.57 -7.86
C GLY A 151 5.17 -6.29 -7.19
N ILE A 152 4.22 -5.55 -6.63
CA ILE A 152 4.45 -4.30 -5.90
C ILE A 152 3.77 -4.39 -4.52
N ILE A 153 4.48 -3.96 -3.49
CA ILE A 153 3.95 -3.70 -2.15
C ILE A 153 3.90 -2.19 -1.95
N VAL A 154 2.74 -1.69 -1.52
CA VAL A 154 2.55 -0.29 -1.11
C VAL A 154 2.17 -0.26 0.36
N ASN A 155 3.05 0.28 1.19
CA ASN A 155 2.79 0.52 2.60
C ASN A 155 2.36 1.98 2.79
N MET A 156 1.11 2.20 3.23
CA MET A 156 0.60 3.54 3.46
C MET A 156 1.23 4.16 4.71
N THR A 157 2.30 4.92 4.50
CA THR A 157 3.00 5.69 5.53
C THR A 157 2.38 7.09 5.68
N ALA A 158 3.05 7.98 6.41
CA ALA A 158 2.69 9.39 6.49
C ALA A 158 3.96 10.24 6.55
N ARG A 159 3.91 11.47 6.04
CA ARG A 159 5.05 12.40 6.12
C ARG A 159 5.55 12.63 7.56
N VAL A 160 4.65 12.55 8.53
CA VAL A 160 4.97 12.65 9.97
C VAL A 160 5.85 11.51 10.50
N GLY A 161 6.05 10.44 9.72
CA GLY A 161 7.00 9.36 9.99
C GLY A 161 8.42 9.62 9.49
N SER A 162 8.69 10.77 8.88
CA SER A 162 10.05 11.24 8.60
C SER A 162 10.65 11.86 9.87
N ILE A 163 11.82 11.39 10.27
CA ILE A 163 12.51 11.91 11.47
C ILE A 163 13.07 13.31 11.18
N GLY A 164 13.67 13.49 10.00
CA GLY A 164 14.28 14.76 9.60
C GLY A 164 13.29 15.92 9.45
N ASP A 165 12.06 15.64 9.02
CA ASP A 165 11.00 16.65 8.86
C ASP A 165 10.27 17.00 10.18
N ASN A 166 10.62 16.37 11.31
CA ASN A 166 9.87 16.52 12.55
C ASN A 166 10.24 17.79 13.34
N ALA A 167 9.57 18.91 13.02
CA ALA A 167 9.71 20.18 13.76
C ALA A 167 8.65 20.43 14.84
N LEU A 168 7.60 19.59 14.91
CA LEU A 168 6.42 19.84 15.79
C LEU A 168 6.35 18.90 17.01
N GLY A 169 6.96 17.72 16.94
CA GLY A 169 6.79 16.69 17.97
C GLY A 169 5.36 16.13 18.04
N GLY A 170 4.99 15.63 19.23
CA GLY A 170 3.69 15.00 19.50
C GLY A 170 3.43 13.73 18.69
N TRP A 171 2.22 13.19 18.84
CA TRP A 171 1.71 11.96 18.22
C TRP A 171 2.72 10.81 18.30
N TYR A 172 3.26 10.61 19.49
CA TYR A 172 4.39 9.71 19.75
C TYR A 172 4.16 8.34 19.13
N SER A 173 3.04 7.69 19.47
CA SER A 173 2.73 6.35 18.95
C SER A 173 2.58 6.33 17.43
N TYR A 174 1.88 7.31 16.85
CA TYR A 174 1.65 7.36 15.41
C TYR A 174 2.94 7.60 14.62
N ARG A 175 3.73 8.60 14.99
CA ARG A 175 5.02 8.92 14.33
C ARG A 175 5.98 7.75 14.43
N MET A 176 6.16 7.19 15.63
CA MET A 176 6.99 6.01 15.84
C MET A 176 6.54 4.85 14.94
N SER A 177 5.24 4.60 14.85
CA SER A 177 4.72 3.51 14.01
C SER A 177 4.95 3.72 12.51
N LYS A 178 4.82 4.95 12.00
CA LYS A 178 5.07 5.25 10.59
C LYS A 178 6.56 5.25 10.26
N THR A 179 7.41 5.69 11.18
CA THR A 179 8.87 5.57 11.08
C THR A 179 9.30 4.09 11.07
N ALA A 180 8.72 3.28 11.95
CA ALA A 180 8.99 1.84 12.01
C ALA A 180 8.50 1.13 10.73
N LEU A 181 7.35 1.53 10.18
CA LEU A 181 6.85 1.01 8.90
C LEU A 181 7.76 1.40 7.73
N ASN A 182 8.31 2.61 7.73
CA ASN A 182 9.32 3.05 6.76
C ASN A 182 10.55 2.13 6.80
N MET A 183 11.09 1.87 8.01
CA MET A 183 12.23 0.96 8.19
C MET A 183 11.90 -0.48 7.76
N ALA A 184 10.72 -0.99 8.13
CA ALA A 184 10.26 -2.31 7.69
C ALA A 184 10.18 -2.39 6.16
N THR A 185 9.65 -1.35 5.51
CA THR A 185 9.58 -1.27 4.04
C THR A 185 10.96 -1.27 3.41
N ARG A 186 11.93 -0.58 4.02
CA ARG A 186 13.32 -0.56 3.57
C ARG A 186 13.98 -1.94 3.67
N ASN A 187 13.75 -2.67 4.76
CA ASN A 187 14.26 -4.03 4.92
C ASN A 187 13.64 -4.97 3.87
N LEU A 188 12.32 -4.92 3.71
CA LEU A 188 11.59 -5.72 2.71
C LEU A 188 12.08 -5.43 1.29
N SER A 189 12.35 -4.17 0.95
CA SER A 189 12.81 -3.80 -0.39
C SER A 189 14.19 -4.38 -0.73
N ILE A 190 15.05 -4.55 0.28
CA ILE A 190 16.38 -5.17 0.14
C ILE A 190 16.24 -6.69 0.04
N GLU A 191 15.41 -7.30 0.89
CA GLU A 191 15.22 -8.75 0.93
C GLU A 191 14.48 -9.26 -0.32
N LEU A 192 13.32 -8.69 -0.62
CA LEU A 192 12.45 -9.09 -1.73
C LEU A 192 12.89 -8.52 -3.09
N GLY A 193 13.87 -7.62 -3.10
CA GLY A 193 14.51 -7.12 -4.32
C GLY A 193 15.54 -8.07 -4.93
N ARG A 194 15.81 -9.22 -4.28
CA ARG A 194 16.79 -10.23 -4.71
C ARG A 194 16.15 -11.25 -5.67
N GLY A 195 16.98 -11.92 -6.47
CA GLY A 195 16.54 -13.02 -7.33
C GLY A 195 15.74 -12.60 -8.58
N ARG A 196 15.03 -13.56 -9.18
CA ARG A 196 14.27 -13.40 -10.44
C ARG A 196 12.83 -12.89 -10.22
N GLY A 197 12.20 -13.22 -9.08
CA GLY A 197 10.87 -12.74 -8.69
C GLY A 197 10.91 -11.50 -7.82
N LYS A 198 11.53 -10.42 -8.32
CA LYS A 198 11.74 -9.19 -7.53
C LYS A 198 10.41 -8.53 -7.19
N ILE A 199 10.29 -8.04 -5.97
CA ILE A 199 9.14 -7.26 -5.52
C ILE A 199 9.60 -5.83 -5.22
N VAL A 200 8.86 -4.86 -5.75
CA VAL A 200 9.08 -3.44 -5.46
C VAL A 200 8.33 -3.10 -4.18
N CYS A 201 8.99 -2.45 -3.22
CA CYS A 201 8.36 -2.06 -1.96
C CYS A 201 8.37 -0.54 -1.83
N VAL A 202 7.19 0.04 -1.63
CA VAL A 202 6.95 1.47 -1.72
C VAL A 202 6.32 1.99 -0.42
N PRO A 203 6.98 2.90 0.32
CA PRO A 203 6.30 3.67 1.35
C PRO A 203 5.61 4.86 0.67
N ALA A 204 4.28 4.91 0.74
CA ALA A 204 3.48 5.98 0.14
C ALA A 204 2.75 6.78 1.23
N SER A 205 2.86 8.10 1.23
CA SER A 205 2.06 8.96 2.10
C SER A 205 1.00 9.73 1.32
N TRP A 206 -0.14 10.02 1.95
CA TRP A 206 -1.19 10.85 1.37
C TRP A 206 -1.19 12.24 2.01
N ASN A 207 -1.43 13.29 1.22
CA ASN A 207 -1.69 14.63 1.74
C ASN A 207 -3.12 15.06 1.39
N CYS A 208 -3.87 15.43 2.42
CA CYS A 208 -5.29 15.79 2.35
C CYS A 208 -5.55 17.09 1.55
N LYS A 209 -4.52 17.87 1.21
CA LYS A 209 -4.72 19.15 0.52
C LYS A 209 -5.18 19.04 -0.95
N TYR A 210 -4.94 17.93 -1.65
CA TYR A 210 -5.08 17.91 -3.12
C TYR A 210 -5.81 16.71 -3.73
N GLY A 211 -6.46 15.86 -2.93
CA GLY A 211 -7.47 14.91 -3.45
C GLY A 211 -7.05 14.01 -4.63
N SER A 212 -5.76 13.77 -4.87
CA SER A 212 -5.31 13.01 -6.02
C SER A 212 -4.91 11.59 -5.63
N VAL A 213 -5.42 10.67 -6.44
CA VAL A 213 -5.24 9.23 -6.35
C VAL A 213 -3.89 8.86 -6.98
N LEU A 214 -3.25 7.87 -6.38
CA LEU A 214 -2.09 7.15 -6.91
C LEU A 214 -2.44 6.58 -8.29
N ALA A 215 -2.19 7.32 -9.36
CA ALA A 215 -2.64 6.90 -10.67
C ALA A 215 -1.56 6.10 -11.38
N ILE A 216 -1.70 4.78 -11.33
CA ILE A 216 -0.88 3.82 -12.07
C ILE A 216 -1.37 3.83 -13.53
N SER A 217 -0.96 4.83 -14.32
CA SER A 217 -1.35 4.95 -15.73
C SER A 217 -0.35 4.27 -16.70
N PRO A 218 -0.83 3.52 -17.71
CA PRO A 218 0.02 2.79 -18.67
C PRO A 218 0.49 3.61 -19.90
N LYS A 219 0.49 4.95 -19.88
CA LYS A 219 1.01 5.74 -21.02
C LYS A 219 2.01 6.81 -20.62
N CYS A 220 3.23 6.71 -21.13
CA CYS A 220 4.04 7.88 -21.47
C CYS A 220 5.01 7.54 -22.60
N SER A 221 4.93 8.32 -23.68
CA SER A 221 5.68 8.21 -24.93
C SER A 221 7.05 8.90 -24.84
N GLN A 222 7.99 8.35 -25.62
CA GLN A 222 9.26 8.92 -26.08
C GLN A 222 10.44 9.00 -25.10
N GLY A 223 11.34 8.01 -25.26
CA GLY A 223 12.76 8.22 -25.55
C GLY A 223 13.58 9.04 -24.56
N GLN A 224 14.12 8.38 -23.53
CA GLN A 224 15.46 8.60 -22.96
C GLN A 224 15.74 7.56 -21.84
N ALA A 225 17.03 7.37 -21.52
CA ALA A 225 17.66 6.29 -20.73
C ALA A 225 16.84 5.59 -19.61
N VAL A 226 17.07 4.28 -19.50
CA VAL A 226 16.19 3.26 -18.91
C VAL A 226 16.28 3.16 -17.38
N GLN A 227 15.23 3.58 -16.66
CA GLN A 227 15.06 3.37 -15.22
C GLN A 227 13.57 3.24 -14.83
N HIS A 228 13.27 2.33 -13.88
CA HIS A 228 11.93 1.92 -13.40
C HIS A 228 11.06 3.13 -12.98
N ARG A 229 9.84 3.27 -13.51
CA ARG A 229 8.88 4.36 -13.16
C ARG A 229 7.55 3.77 -12.69
N VAL A 230 7.11 4.11 -11.48
CA VAL A 230 5.70 3.97 -11.06
C VAL A 230 5.11 5.38 -11.10
N LEU A 231 4.55 5.82 -12.23
CA LEU A 231 3.96 7.17 -12.26
C LEU A 231 2.74 7.24 -11.32
N CYS A 232 2.64 8.32 -10.54
CA CYS A 232 1.42 8.80 -9.90
C CYS A 232 0.80 9.89 -10.78
N THR A 233 0.12 9.56 -11.88
CA THR A 233 -0.47 10.60 -12.76
C THR A 233 -1.65 11.33 -12.11
N ILE A 234 -1.44 12.56 -11.64
CA ILE A 234 -2.55 13.47 -11.32
C ILE A 234 -3.42 13.66 -12.57
N PRO A 235 -4.76 13.56 -12.49
CA PRO A 235 -5.62 13.97 -13.59
C PRO A 235 -5.51 15.48 -13.82
N ASN A 236 -5.03 15.84 -15.01
CA ASN A 236 -5.31 17.02 -15.81
C ASN A 236 -4.55 18.36 -15.68
N GLU A 237 -3.76 18.70 -14.66
CA GLU A 237 -3.15 20.07 -14.65
C GLU A 237 -1.68 20.22 -14.24
N CYS A 238 -0.96 19.14 -13.95
CA CYS A 238 0.48 19.23 -13.68
C CYS A 238 1.26 18.19 -14.47
N ASN A 239 1.70 18.60 -15.66
CA ASN A 239 2.59 17.85 -16.55
C ASN A 239 4.04 17.83 -15.99
N ARG A 240 4.22 17.44 -14.71
CA ARG A 240 5.55 17.21 -14.13
C ARG A 240 5.88 15.73 -14.27
N GLN A 241 6.94 15.44 -15.03
CA GLN A 241 7.52 14.12 -15.17
C GLN A 241 7.87 13.56 -13.77
N LEU A 242 7.26 12.45 -13.37
CA LEU A 242 7.48 11.82 -12.08
C LEU A 242 8.68 10.87 -12.12
N LYS A 243 9.52 11.01 -11.10
CA LYS A 243 10.82 10.34 -10.94
C LYS A 243 10.70 8.83 -10.71
N HIS A 244 11.85 8.18 -10.87
CA HIS A 244 12.05 6.73 -10.79
C HIS A 244 11.77 6.20 -9.38
N TRP A 245 11.09 5.05 -9.25
CA TRP A 245 10.88 4.41 -7.94
C TRP A 245 11.99 3.40 -7.74
N GLN A 246 12.94 3.73 -6.88
CA GLN A 246 13.96 2.81 -6.44
C GLN A 246 13.56 2.25 -5.08
N ASN A 247 13.91 0.98 -4.82
CA ASN A 247 13.74 0.34 -3.51
C ASN A 247 14.48 1.07 -2.35
N ARG A 248 15.08 2.24 -2.57
CA ARG A 248 15.94 2.97 -1.63
C ARG A 248 15.37 4.27 -1.07
N GLU A 249 14.27 4.74 -1.62
CA GLU A 249 13.76 6.09 -1.38
C GLU A 249 12.33 6.01 -0.82
N ALA A 250 11.94 7.03 -0.03
CA ALA A 250 10.56 7.20 0.41
C ALA A 250 9.91 8.35 -0.36
N TYR A 251 8.60 8.26 -0.61
CA TYR A 251 7.94 9.24 -1.48
C TYR A 251 6.63 9.77 -0.91
N ALA A 252 6.35 11.03 -1.22
CA ALA A 252 5.07 11.69 -1.01
C ALA A 252 4.09 11.34 -2.13
N TRP A 253 2.82 11.70 -1.92
CA TRP A 253 1.73 11.52 -2.89
C TRP A 253 2.01 12.15 -4.26
N ASP A 254 2.76 13.25 -4.29
CA ASP A 254 3.17 13.98 -5.50
C ASP A 254 4.45 13.42 -6.14
N GLY A 255 4.96 12.30 -5.62
CA GLY A 255 6.19 11.66 -6.07
C GLY A 255 7.47 12.38 -5.67
N THR A 256 7.41 13.39 -4.80
CA THR A 256 8.61 13.97 -4.19
C THR A 256 9.24 12.99 -3.21
N GLU A 257 10.56 12.90 -3.22
CA GLU A 257 11.30 12.09 -2.25
C GLU A 257 11.20 12.74 -0.86
N ILE A 258 10.91 11.93 0.16
CA ILE A 258 10.88 12.33 1.56
C ILE A 258 12.11 11.73 2.24
N PRO A 259 12.86 12.52 3.05
CA PRO A 259 13.90 11.95 3.90
C PRO A 259 13.31 10.92 4.86
N TRP A 260 14.04 9.82 5.09
CA TRP A 260 13.60 8.75 5.97
C TRP A 260 13.24 9.21 7.39
#